data_AF-A0AAW9J9R0-F1
#
_entry.id   AF-A0AAW9J9R0-F1
#
_cell.length_a   1.000
_cell.length_b   1.000
_cell.length_c   1.000
_cell.angle_alpha   90.00
_cell.angle_beta   90.00
_cell.angle_gamma   90.00
#
_symmetry.space_group_name_H-M   'P 1'
#
loop_
_entity.id
_entity.type
_entity.pdbx_description
1 polymer ?
#
loop_
_entity_poly.entity_id
_entity_poly.type
_entity_poly.pdbx_seq_one_letter_code
_entity_poly.pdbx_strand_id
1 'polypeptide(L)'
;DIDKSEIGHTYGLGVSGFIGSTLEIESVVFESKKPGMGTVKFNDTAGSMAKDSVFNAASVIRRITDKDIKDYDIHVNVVGGGRIDGPSAGAAITISIISALLERPIRQDIAITGEISLKGNIKPVGGIFEKIYGARRKGIKLVVIPKANEKEIPLELNDIEVKAISN
;
A
#
# COMPACT_ATOMS: atom_id res chain seq x y z
N ASP A 1 6.27 -8.09 13.30
CA ASP A 1 7.72 -8.39 13.55
C ASP A 1 8.40 -8.15 12.22
N ILE A 2 9.25 -7.12 12.10
CA ILE A 2 9.73 -6.64 10.78
C ILE A 2 10.61 -7.67 10.06
N ASP A 3 11.17 -8.64 10.79
CA ASP A 3 12.04 -9.68 10.24
C ASP A 3 11.26 -10.86 9.63
N LYS A 4 9.92 -10.81 9.66
CA LYS A 4 9.05 -11.85 9.08
C LYS A 4 8.48 -11.42 7.73
N SER A 5 7.98 -12.39 7.00
CA SER A 5 7.14 -12.14 5.83
C SER A 5 5.72 -12.60 6.11
N GLU A 6 4.72 -11.83 5.66
CA GLU A 6 3.32 -12.07 5.97
C GLU A 6 2.46 -11.92 4.71
N ILE A 7 1.41 -12.74 4.59
CA ILE A 7 0.47 -12.70 3.47
C ILE A 7 -0.58 -11.61 3.75
N GLY A 8 -0.86 -10.79 2.75
CA GLY A 8 -1.88 -9.76 2.84
C GLY A 8 -1.48 -8.56 3.70
N HIS A 9 -0.26 -8.52 4.24
CA HIS A 9 0.15 -7.49 5.18
C HIS A 9 1.26 -6.60 4.61
N THR A 10 1.02 -5.29 4.59
CA THR A 10 1.93 -4.28 4.03
C THR A 10 2.00 -3.02 4.87
N TYR A 11 3.13 -2.31 4.78
CA TYR A 11 3.26 -0.96 5.31
C TYR A 11 3.15 0.10 4.21
N GLY A 12 2.14 0.95 4.32
CA GLY A 12 2.05 2.24 3.64
C GLY A 12 2.73 3.36 4.43
N LEU A 13 2.81 4.57 3.86
CA LEU A 13 3.32 5.75 4.56
C LEU A 13 2.34 6.93 4.48
N GLY A 14 2.07 7.52 5.64
CA GLY A 14 1.24 8.71 5.80
C GLY A 14 2.07 9.89 6.31
N VAL A 15 1.48 11.08 6.23
CA VAL A 15 2.06 12.31 6.78
C VAL A 15 0.95 13.18 7.36
N SER A 16 1.20 13.80 8.50
CA SER A 16 0.34 14.82 9.09
C SER A 16 1.20 16.00 9.52
N GLY A 17 1.05 17.13 8.84
CA GLY A 17 1.96 18.27 8.97
C GLY A 17 3.39 17.84 8.63
N PHE A 18 4.29 17.90 9.61
CA PHE A 18 5.71 17.53 9.48
C PHE A 18 6.03 16.15 10.07
N ILE A 19 5.02 15.36 10.43
CA ILE A 19 5.18 14.06 11.09
C ILE A 19 4.77 12.95 10.11
N GLY A 20 5.74 12.15 9.67
CA GLY A 20 5.48 10.93 8.93
C GLY A 20 5.16 9.74 9.83
N SER A 21 4.34 8.83 9.35
CA SER A 21 3.94 7.60 10.05
C SER A 21 3.84 6.42 9.09
N THR A 22 4.04 5.21 9.62
CA THR A 22 3.73 3.96 8.92
C THR A 22 2.25 3.65 9.06
N LEU A 23 1.59 3.33 7.95
CA LEU A 23 0.21 2.86 7.90
C LEU A 23 0.24 1.36 7.70
N GLU A 24 -0.31 0.61 8.65
CA GLU A 24 -0.34 -0.84 8.59
C GLU A 24 -1.64 -1.29 7.90
N ILE A 25 -1.49 -2.05 6.81
CA ILE A 25 -2.59 -2.45 5.94
C ILE A 25 -2.62 -3.97 5.82
N GLU A 26 -3.73 -4.56 6.23
CA GLU A 26 -4.00 -5.98 6.14
C GLU A 26 -5.12 -6.24 5.14
N SER A 27 -4.98 -7.28 4.32
CA SER A 27 -6.02 -7.76 3.42
C SER A 27 -6.19 -9.25 3.57
N VAL A 28 -7.44 -9.69 3.58
CA VAL A 28 -7.81 -11.10 3.44
C VAL A 28 -8.76 -11.27 2.27
N VAL A 29 -8.66 -12.40 1.59
CA VAL A 29 -9.39 -12.69 0.37
C VAL A 29 -10.03 -14.07 0.50
N PHE A 30 -11.30 -14.16 0.15
CA PHE A 30 -12.06 -15.41 0.07
C PHE A 30 -12.71 -15.52 -1.31
N GLU A 31 -12.87 -16.72 -1.84
CA GLU A 31 -13.72 -16.91 -3.02
C GLU A 31 -15.16 -16.49 -2.69
N SER A 32 -15.77 -15.72 -3.60
CA SER A 32 -17.18 -15.36 -3.43
C SER A 32 -18.05 -16.59 -3.51
N LYS A 33 -19.13 -16.62 -2.71
CA LYS A 33 -20.15 -17.68 -2.78
C LYS A 33 -20.79 -17.82 -4.16
N LYS A 34 -20.76 -16.75 -4.97
CA LYS A 34 -21.29 -16.73 -6.34
C LYS A 34 -20.30 -15.97 -7.24
N PRO A 35 -19.88 -16.55 -8.38
CA PRO A 35 -19.03 -15.85 -9.35
C PRO A 35 -19.62 -14.50 -9.75
N GLY A 36 -18.77 -13.48 -9.86
CA GLY A 36 -19.16 -12.10 -10.16
C GLY A 36 -19.87 -11.32 -9.05
N MET A 37 -20.07 -11.91 -7.86
CA MET A 37 -20.76 -11.28 -6.72
C MET A 37 -19.85 -11.00 -5.51
N GLY A 38 -18.55 -11.03 -5.70
CA GLY A 38 -17.54 -10.66 -4.72
C GLY A 38 -17.69 -9.21 -4.25
N THR A 39 -17.35 -8.97 -2.98
CA THR A 39 -17.48 -7.68 -2.33
C THR A 39 -16.14 -7.17 -1.82
N VAL A 40 -15.94 -5.86 -1.84
CA VAL A 40 -14.78 -5.23 -1.20
C VAL A 40 -15.25 -4.43 0.00
N LYS A 41 -14.70 -4.72 1.17
CA LYS A 41 -15.03 -4.05 2.43
C LYS A 41 -13.79 -3.42 3.06
N PHE A 42 -14.01 -2.30 3.72
CA PHE A 42 -12.99 -1.57 4.47
C PHE A 42 -13.51 -1.27 5.87
N ASN A 43 -12.60 -1.15 6.84
CA ASN A 43 -12.94 -0.53 8.10
C ASN A 43 -13.20 0.98 7.92
N ASP A 44 -14.01 1.58 8.81
CA ASP A 44 -14.39 2.99 8.70
C ASP A 44 -13.18 3.94 8.74
N THR A 45 -12.11 3.51 9.41
CA THR A 45 -10.83 4.22 9.49
C THR A 45 -10.21 4.49 8.11
N ALA A 46 -10.40 3.60 7.13
CA ALA A 46 -9.83 3.74 5.81
C ALA A 46 -10.45 4.92 5.01
N GLY A 47 -11.63 5.39 5.41
CA GLY A 47 -12.30 6.54 4.79
C GLY A 47 -12.79 6.29 3.36
N SER A 48 -13.35 7.33 2.73
CA SER A 48 -13.85 7.27 1.34
C SER A 48 -12.73 7.09 0.31
N MET A 49 -11.53 7.59 0.59
CA MET A 49 -10.39 7.56 -0.33
C MET A 49 -9.76 6.17 -0.50
N ALA A 50 -9.89 5.28 0.49
CA ALA A 50 -9.52 3.88 0.31
C ALA A 50 -10.38 3.18 -0.74
N LYS A 51 -11.65 3.59 -0.90
CA LYS A 51 -12.54 3.05 -1.94
C LYS A 51 -12.05 3.40 -3.34
N ASP A 52 -11.66 4.66 -3.56
CA ASP A 52 -11.11 5.12 -4.84
C ASP A 52 -9.78 4.43 -5.16
N SER A 53 -8.95 4.22 -4.14
CA SER A 53 -7.69 3.48 -4.27
C SER A 53 -7.92 2.05 -4.74
N VAL A 54 -8.95 1.37 -4.23
CA VAL A 54 -9.26 0.00 -4.66
C VAL A 54 -9.96 -0.06 -6.02
N PHE A 55 -10.73 0.96 -6.39
CA PHE A 55 -11.21 1.07 -7.76
C PHE A 55 -10.05 1.04 -8.77
N ASN A 56 -8.99 1.80 -8.48
CA ASN A 56 -7.78 1.77 -9.29
C ASN A 56 -7.04 0.42 -9.18
N ALA A 57 -6.90 -0.10 -7.96
CA ALA A 57 -6.25 -1.39 -7.69
C ALA A 57 -6.91 -2.54 -8.47
N ALA A 58 -8.24 -2.56 -8.58
CA ALA A 58 -9.00 -3.59 -9.28
C ALA A 58 -8.52 -3.81 -10.73
N SER A 59 -8.32 -2.71 -11.46
CA SER A 59 -7.84 -2.75 -12.84
C SER A 59 -6.41 -3.31 -12.92
N VAL A 60 -5.57 -2.93 -11.97
CA VAL A 60 -4.17 -3.37 -11.89
C VAL A 60 -4.07 -4.83 -11.49
N ILE A 61 -4.82 -5.27 -10.48
CA ILE A 61 -4.93 -6.65 -10.03
C ILE A 61 -5.33 -7.55 -11.19
N ARG A 62 -6.39 -7.19 -11.91
CA ARG A 62 -6.85 -7.97 -13.07
C ARG A 62 -5.79 -8.06 -14.15
N ARG A 63 -5.10 -6.96 -14.45
CA ARG A 63 -4.02 -6.95 -15.45
C ARG A 63 -2.82 -7.82 -15.06
N ILE A 64 -2.43 -7.83 -13.78
CA ILE A 64 -1.23 -8.54 -13.31
C ILE A 64 -1.51 -10.02 -13.04
N THR A 65 -2.70 -10.34 -12.56
CA THR A 65 -3.04 -11.68 -12.02
C THR A 65 -4.02 -12.46 -12.87
N ASP A 66 -4.65 -11.82 -13.86
CA ASP A 66 -5.78 -12.35 -14.66
C ASP A 66 -7.00 -12.78 -13.83
N LYS A 67 -7.09 -12.32 -12.57
CA LYS A 67 -8.22 -12.55 -11.67
C LYS A 67 -9.11 -11.31 -11.57
N ASP A 68 -10.42 -11.50 -11.69
CA ASP A 68 -11.38 -10.43 -11.46
C ASP A 68 -11.70 -10.34 -9.96
N ILE A 69 -11.56 -9.15 -9.38
CA ILE A 69 -11.88 -8.92 -7.96
C ILE A 69 -13.36 -9.20 -7.66
N LYS A 70 -14.23 -9.17 -8.67
CA LYS A 70 -15.66 -9.52 -8.53
C LYS A 70 -15.90 -11.00 -8.24
N ASP A 71 -14.90 -11.85 -8.33
CA ASP A 71 -15.02 -13.26 -7.94
C ASP A 71 -14.60 -13.52 -6.48
N TYR A 72 -14.24 -12.46 -5.74
CA TYR A 72 -13.67 -12.57 -4.41
C TYR A 72 -14.32 -11.63 -3.39
N ASP A 73 -14.49 -12.10 -2.16
CA ASP A 73 -14.77 -11.28 -1.01
C ASP A 73 -13.44 -10.81 -0.39
N ILE A 74 -13.16 -9.51 -0.53
CA ILE A 74 -11.92 -8.86 -0.13
C ILE A 74 -12.21 -7.96 1.06
N HIS A 75 -11.54 -8.20 2.18
CA HIS A 75 -11.62 -7.32 3.35
C HIS A 75 -10.26 -6.67 3.57
N VAL A 76 -10.25 -5.33 3.62
CA VAL A 76 -9.05 -4.53 3.85
C VAL A 76 -9.20 -3.78 5.18
N ASN A 77 -8.19 -3.88 6.03
CA ASN A 77 -8.13 -3.25 7.33
C ASN A 77 -6.92 -2.33 7.43
N VAL A 78 -7.14 -1.08 7.85
CA VAL A 78 -6.07 -0.15 8.20
C VAL A 78 -5.94 -0.14 9.70
N VAL A 79 -4.87 -0.74 10.22
CA VAL A 79 -4.67 -0.98 11.65
C VAL A 79 -4.33 0.35 12.35
N GLY A 80 -4.84 0.52 13.58
CA GLY A 80 -4.40 1.60 14.48
C GLY A 80 -5.04 2.97 14.26
N GLY A 81 -6.06 3.10 13.41
CA GLY A 81 -6.90 4.31 13.42
C GLY A 81 -6.35 5.52 12.65
N GLY A 82 -5.34 5.36 11.80
CA GLY A 82 -4.75 6.46 11.03
C GLY A 82 -5.67 6.95 9.90
N ARG A 83 -5.93 8.26 9.83
CA ARG A 83 -6.58 8.84 8.64
C ARG A 83 -5.63 8.70 7.46
N ILE A 84 -6.08 8.03 6.41
CA ILE A 84 -5.38 8.01 5.14
C ILE A 84 -5.54 9.40 4.51
N ASP A 85 -4.50 10.23 4.65
CA ASP A 85 -4.45 11.52 3.96
C ASP A 85 -4.01 11.31 2.50
N GLY A 86 -4.99 11.35 1.60
CA GLY A 86 -4.82 11.32 0.16
C GLY A 86 -4.59 9.93 -0.47
N PRO A 87 -4.48 9.85 -1.81
CA PRO A 87 -4.40 8.60 -2.57
C PRO A 87 -3.06 7.85 -2.40
N SER A 88 -2.18 8.31 -1.50
CA SER A 88 -0.81 7.85 -1.35
C SER A 88 -0.64 6.43 -0.80
N ALA A 89 -1.72 5.83 -0.29
CA ALA A 89 -1.77 4.43 0.14
C ALA A 89 -2.17 3.45 -0.98
N GLY A 90 -2.54 3.95 -2.18
CA GLY A 90 -3.08 3.11 -3.25
C GLY A 90 -2.15 1.99 -3.70
N ALA A 91 -0.84 2.26 -3.78
CA ALA A 91 0.15 1.22 -4.08
C ALA A 91 0.21 0.14 -2.98
N ALA A 92 0.23 0.54 -1.71
CA ALA A 92 0.29 -0.40 -0.58
C ALA A 92 -0.96 -1.30 -0.53
N ILE A 93 -2.16 -0.72 -0.66
CA ILE A 93 -3.42 -1.47 -0.70
C ILE A 93 -3.43 -2.46 -1.87
N THR A 94 -3.00 -2.03 -3.06
CA THR A 94 -2.94 -2.91 -4.24
C THR A 94 -2.05 -4.12 -3.99
N ILE A 95 -0.85 -3.89 -3.44
CA ILE A 95 0.12 -4.96 -3.15
C ILE A 95 -0.41 -5.90 -2.07
N SER A 96 -1.03 -5.36 -1.00
CA SER A 96 -1.66 -6.14 0.07
C SER A 96 -2.73 -7.09 -0.49
N ILE A 97 -3.61 -6.59 -1.36
CA ILE A 97 -4.65 -7.42 -2.00
C ILE A 97 -4.03 -8.47 -2.93
N ILE A 98 -3.03 -8.11 -3.76
CA ILE A 98 -2.35 -9.09 -4.64
C ILE A 98 -1.68 -10.19 -3.81
N SER A 99 -1.04 -9.84 -2.70
CA SER A 99 -0.41 -10.80 -1.80
C SER A 99 -1.42 -11.77 -1.22
N ALA A 100 -2.55 -11.28 -0.71
CA ALA A 100 -3.63 -12.12 -0.19
C ALA A 100 -4.25 -13.00 -1.28
N LEU A 101 -4.46 -12.46 -2.48
CA LEU A 101 -5.07 -13.17 -3.61
C LEU A 101 -4.18 -14.29 -4.18
N LEU A 102 -2.86 -14.09 -4.14
CA LEU A 102 -1.89 -15.04 -4.68
C LEU A 102 -1.20 -15.89 -3.59
N GLU A 103 -1.56 -15.69 -2.32
CA GLU A 103 -0.90 -16.30 -1.16
C GLU A 103 0.62 -16.11 -1.15
N ARG A 104 1.09 -14.91 -1.55
CA ARG A 104 2.52 -14.59 -1.63
C ARG A 104 2.92 -13.67 -0.49
N PRO A 105 3.80 -14.11 0.44
CA PRO A 105 4.15 -13.30 1.59
C PRO A 105 5.01 -12.11 1.20
N ILE A 106 4.85 -11.01 1.93
CA ILE A 106 5.58 -9.75 1.76
C ILE A 106 6.47 -9.55 2.99
N ARG A 107 7.72 -9.13 2.76
CA ARG A 107 8.64 -8.76 3.84
C ARG A 107 8.11 -7.57 4.64
N GLN A 108 8.17 -7.68 5.97
CA GLN A 108 7.65 -6.66 6.89
C GLN A 108 8.66 -5.55 7.24
N ASP A 109 9.84 -5.54 6.60
CA ASP A 109 10.83 -4.49 6.69
C ASP A 109 10.80 -3.51 5.50
N ILE A 110 9.71 -3.53 4.73
CA ILE A 110 9.49 -2.69 3.54
C ILE A 110 8.24 -1.82 3.74
N ALA A 111 8.35 -0.54 3.41
CA ALA A 111 7.20 0.35 3.28
C ALA A 111 7.11 0.97 1.88
N ILE A 112 5.90 1.27 1.42
CA ILE A 112 5.67 1.88 0.09
C ILE A 112 4.72 3.07 0.18
N THR A 113 4.96 4.08 -0.66
CA THR A 113 4.02 5.20 -0.85
C THR A 113 3.89 5.51 -2.33
N GLY A 114 2.70 5.95 -2.73
CA GLY A 114 2.41 6.28 -4.12
C GLY A 114 0.95 6.08 -4.46
N GLU A 115 0.42 6.95 -5.31
CA GLU A 115 -0.91 6.76 -5.88
C GLU A 115 -0.81 5.78 -7.05
N ILE A 116 -1.66 4.76 -7.04
CA ILE A 116 -1.76 3.80 -8.14
C ILE A 116 -2.73 4.32 -9.20
N SER A 117 -2.27 4.37 -10.45
CA SER A 117 -3.15 4.67 -11.59
C SER A 117 -3.78 3.40 -12.16
N LEU A 118 -4.89 3.53 -12.89
CA LEU A 118 -5.55 2.42 -13.60
C LEU A 118 -4.63 1.65 -14.56
N LYS A 119 -3.56 2.28 -15.04
CA LYS A 119 -2.55 1.67 -15.93
C LYS A 119 -1.44 0.93 -15.17
N GLY A 120 -1.44 0.97 -13.84
CA GLY A 120 -0.41 0.38 -12.99
C GLY A 120 0.80 1.28 -12.72
N ASN A 121 0.80 2.54 -13.19
CA ASN A 121 1.91 3.46 -12.86
C ASN A 121 1.74 4.00 -11.43
N ILE A 122 2.87 4.18 -10.75
CA ILE A 122 2.96 4.82 -9.43
C ILE A 122 3.18 6.33 -9.61
N LYS A 123 2.23 7.12 -9.12
CA LYS A 123 2.17 8.57 -9.25
C LYS A 123 2.79 9.27 -8.03
N PRO A 124 3.36 10.48 -8.22
CA PRO A 124 4.03 11.21 -7.15
C PRO A 124 3.07 11.55 -6.01
N VAL A 125 3.64 11.63 -4.81
CA VAL A 125 2.93 12.01 -3.59
C VAL A 125 3.74 13.03 -2.81
N GLY A 126 3.09 13.80 -1.94
CA GLY A 126 3.77 14.76 -1.06
C GLY A 126 4.34 14.12 0.21
N GLY A 127 5.18 14.89 0.90
CA GLY A 127 5.72 14.57 2.23
C GLY A 127 6.74 13.43 2.23
N ILE A 128 7.53 13.28 1.16
CA ILE A 128 8.47 12.15 0.99
C ILE A 128 9.53 12.15 2.09
N PHE A 129 10.06 13.32 2.42
CA PHE A 129 11.03 13.48 3.50
C PHE A 129 10.44 12.95 4.82
N GLU A 130 9.30 13.48 5.25
CA GLU A 130 8.63 13.09 6.49
C GLU A 130 8.28 11.60 6.52
N LYS A 131 7.77 11.07 5.42
CA LYS A 131 7.40 9.66 5.26
C LYS A 131 8.59 8.72 5.42
N ILE A 132 9.73 9.04 4.79
CA ILE A 132 10.96 8.26 4.93
C ILE A 132 11.45 8.28 6.38
N TYR A 133 11.43 9.44 7.05
CA TYR A 133 11.79 9.54 8.46
C TYR A 133 10.83 8.76 9.37
N GLY A 134 9.53 8.78 9.09
CA GLY A 134 8.52 7.98 9.79
C GLY A 134 8.78 6.48 9.66
N ALA A 135 9.08 6.01 8.44
CA ALA A 135 9.45 4.62 8.17
C ALA A 135 10.71 4.21 8.95
N ARG A 136 11.75 5.05 8.90
CA ARG A 136 13.02 4.85 9.60
C ARG A 136 12.82 4.68 11.10
N ARG A 137 12.00 5.53 11.73
CA ARG A 137 11.68 5.44 13.18
C ARG A 137 10.96 4.14 13.56
N LYS A 138 10.22 3.53 12.64
CA LYS A 138 9.56 2.23 12.84
C LYS A 138 10.49 1.03 12.62
N GLY A 139 11.71 1.27 12.12
CA GLY A 139 12.71 0.24 11.84
C GLY A 139 12.67 -0.35 10.43
N ILE A 140 11.86 0.24 9.52
CA ILE A 140 11.80 -0.16 8.11
C ILE A 140 13.18 -0.03 7.46
N LYS A 141 13.56 -1.03 6.66
CA LYS A 141 14.87 -1.12 5.99
C LYS A 141 14.83 -0.63 4.56
N LEU A 142 13.67 -0.73 3.90
CA LEU A 142 13.49 -0.30 2.53
C LEU A 142 12.21 0.53 2.37
N VAL A 143 12.33 1.72 1.80
CA VAL A 143 11.19 2.54 1.37
C VAL A 143 11.11 2.59 -0.14
N VAL A 144 9.94 2.24 -0.67
CA VAL A 144 9.63 2.35 -2.09
C VAL A 144 8.81 3.61 -2.34
N ILE A 145 9.30 4.46 -3.26
CA ILE A 145 8.68 5.74 -3.61
C ILE A 145 8.41 5.85 -5.11
N PRO A 146 7.55 6.78 -5.54
CA PRO A 146 7.35 7.05 -6.97
C PRO A 146 8.63 7.61 -7.61
N LYS A 147 8.94 7.20 -8.84
CA LYS A 147 10.13 7.67 -9.59
C LYS A 147 10.18 9.19 -9.73
N ALA A 148 9.02 9.82 -9.86
CA ALA A 148 8.90 11.27 -9.96
C ALA A 148 9.33 12.01 -8.67
N ASN A 149 9.32 11.34 -7.52
CA ASN A 149 9.77 11.90 -6.23
C ASN A 149 11.26 11.63 -5.93
N GLU A 150 12.04 11.06 -6.86
CA GLU A 150 13.45 10.68 -6.62
C GLU A 150 14.33 11.85 -6.15
N LYS A 151 14.02 13.08 -6.58
CA LYS A 151 14.76 14.29 -6.17
C LYS A 151 14.42 14.75 -4.74
N GLU A 152 13.39 14.18 -4.12
CA GLU A 152 12.95 14.51 -2.75
C GLU A 152 13.54 13.55 -1.71
N ILE A 153 14.39 12.59 -2.13
CA ILE A 153 15.07 11.68 -1.22
C ILE A 153 16.04 12.50 -0.34
N PRO A 154 15.96 12.39 1.00
CA PRO A 154 16.91 13.05 1.89
C PRO A 154 18.36 12.62 1.59
N LEU A 155 19.28 13.58 1.66
CA LEU A 155 20.71 13.27 1.66
C LEU A 155 21.08 12.55 2.98
N GLU A 156 22.05 11.63 2.92
CA GLU A 156 22.64 10.94 4.10
C GLU A 156 21.70 9.96 4.86
N LEU A 157 21.22 8.92 4.16
CA LEU A 157 20.51 7.78 4.77
C LEU A 157 21.43 6.55 4.81
N ASN A 158 22.02 6.25 5.97
CA ASN A 158 22.96 5.12 6.13
C ASN A 158 22.29 3.82 6.61
N ASP A 159 21.08 3.92 7.18
CA ASP A 159 20.38 2.85 7.88
C ASP A 159 19.04 2.47 7.23
N ILE A 160 18.68 3.10 6.10
CA ILE A 160 17.47 2.84 5.32
C ILE A 160 17.76 2.99 3.83
N GLU A 161 17.35 2.01 3.04
CA GLU A 161 17.42 2.04 1.57
C GLU A 161 16.16 2.71 1.00
N VAL A 162 16.31 3.52 -0.05
CA VAL A 162 15.17 4.14 -0.75
C VAL A 162 15.23 3.78 -2.24
N LYS A 163 14.17 3.18 -2.77
CA LYS A 163 14.04 2.81 -4.19
C LYS A 163 12.92 3.58 -4.87
N ALA A 164 13.24 4.21 -5.98
CA ALA A 164 12.29 4.97 -6.77
C ALA A 164 11.82 4.14 -7.99
N ILE A 165 10.50 3.91 -8.13
CA ILE A 165 9.91 3.03 -9.15
C ILE A 165 8.78 3.69 -9.94
N SER A 166 8.54 3.21 -11.16
CA SER A 166 7.51 3.77 -12.06
C SER A 166 6.22 2.95 -12.11
N ASN A 167 6.29 1.65 -11.86
CA ASN A 167 5.20 0.67 -11.92
C ASN A 167 5.49 -0.54 -11.03
#